data_AF-A0ABD1IN07-F1
#
_entry.id   AF-A0ABD1IN07-F1
#
_cell.length_a   1.000
_cell.length_b   1.000
_cell.length_c   1.000
_cell.angle_alpha   90.00
_cell.angle_beta   90.00
_cell.angle_gamma   90.00
#
_symmetry.space_group_name_H-M   'P 1'
#
loop_
_entity.id
_entity.type
_entity.pdbx_description
1 polymer ?
#
loop_
_entity_poly.entity_id
_entity_poly.type
_entity_poly.pdbx_seq_one_letter_code
_entity_poly.pdbx_strand_id
1 'polypeptide(L)'
;MSSISQTLSLKHGLSLWCPQLASVSQISESSCIASARFSRRFTVSASSFANENREYVIVGGGNSAGYAARTFVEHGMANGKLCIVSKEAHAPYERPALTKGYLFPLDKKPARLPGFHTCVGSGGERQTPEWYNEKGIEMLYEDPVTNIDIEKQTLKTNSGKLVKYGALIIATGCTASRFPDKIGGNLGGVHYIRDVADANSLISSLEKAKKVVVVGGGYIGMEVAAAAVGWKLDTTIIFPEDHLMTRLFTPSLGQKYEELYQDCGVKFVKGASIEHLEAGSDGRVVGVKLGNGSTIEADTVVIGIGAKPVVGPFESIGLNSSVGGIQVDGQFRTNIPGIFAIGDVAAFPLKMYNRVARVEHVDHARRSAKHCVQSLLTAHTATYDYLPSFYSRVFEYEGSQRKVWWQFFGDNVGETVEIGNFDPKVATFWIDSGKLKGIFLESGSPEEFQLLPKLARSQPPIDIGKLQKASSVEEALEIAQSSLQVEAKV
;
A
#
# COMPACT_ATOMS: atom_id res chain seq x y z
N MET A 1 -38.15 17.31 31.17
CA MET A 1 -38.92 16.61 32.23
C MET A 1 -37.93 16.10 33.24
N SER A 2 -38.10 16.61 34.46
CA SER A 2 -37.52 16.16 35.73
C SER A 2 -37.62 14.63 35.88
N SER A 3 -36.87 13.94 36.74
CA SER A 3 -36.73 14.24 38.16
C SER A 3 -35.90 13.14 38.86
N ILE A 4 -35.05 13.44 39.85
CA ILE A 4 -35.15 13.07 41.29
C ILE A 4 -33.86 12.32 41.68
N SER A 5 -33.17 12.50 42.81
CA SER A 5 -33.34 13.25 44.06
C SER A 5 -31.95 13.29 44.76
N GLN A 6 -31.53 14.40 45.37
CA GLN A 6 -31.44 14.64 46.84
C GLN A 6 -30.31 13.87 47.58
N THR A 7 -29.53 14.40 48.53
CA THR A 7 -29.50 15.69 49.27
C THR A 7 -28.24 15.74 50.17
N LEU A 8 -27.65 16.95 50.29
CA LEU A 8 -27.15 17.67 51.47
C LEU A 8 -26.18 17.06 52.53
N SER A 9 -25.09 17.79 52.80
CA SER A 9 -24.87 18.46 54.10
C SER A 9 -23.95 19.70 53.99
N LEU A 10 -24.24 20.66 54.87
CA LEU A 10 -23.80 22.05 55.09
C LEU A 10 -22.58 22.09 56.07
N LYS A 11 -21.77 23.14 56.34
CA LYS A 11 -21.56 24.54 55.87
C LYS A 11 -20.53 25.24 56.82
N HIS A 12 -20.03 26.41 56.40
CA HIS A 12 -19.31 27.52 57.10
C HIS A 12 -17.78 27.45 57.08
N GLY A 13 -17.00 28.47 56.68
CA GLY A 13 -17.16 29.93 56.45
C GLY A 13 -15.94 30.62 57.10
N LEU A 14 -15.08 31.43 56.46
CA LEU A 14 -15.20 32.88 56.26
C LEU A 14 -13.85 33.49 55.74
N SER A 15 -13.95 34.38 54.73
CA SER A 15 -13.30 35.72 54.56
C SER A 15 -11.75 35.81 54.40
N LEU A 16 -11.09 36.72 53.64
CA LEU A 16 -11.22 38.14 53.21
C LEU A 16 -10.43 38.34 51.87
N TRP A 17 -10.97 38.99 50.84
CA TRP A 17 -10.77 40.38 50.38
C TRP A 17 -9.48 40.73 49.56
N CYS A 18 -9.71 41.42 48.43
CA CYS A 18 -8.81 41.91 47.35
C CYS A 18 -8.25 43.33 47.69
N PRO A 19 -7.27 43.97 46.95
CA PRO A 19 -7.46 44.58 45.60
C PRO A 19 -6.21 44.52 44.64
N GLN A 20 -6.31 44.51 43.29
CA GLN A 20 -6.41 45.62 42.29
C GLN A 20 -5.16 46.55 42.23
N LEU A 21 -4.49 46.93 41.12
CA LEU A 21 -4.85 47.53 39.79
C LEU A 21 -3.59 47.54 38.85
N ALA A 22 -3.69 47.31 37.51
CA ALA A 22 -3.60 48.26 36.35
C ALA A 22 -2.33 49.16 36.29
N SER A 23 -1.71 49.59 35.18
CA SER A 23 -1.75 49.50 33.69
C SER A 23 -0.47 50.28 33.20
N VAL A 24 0.10 50.12 31.99
CA VAL A 24 -0.04 50.96 30.76
C VAL A 24 1.22 50.75 29.89
N SER A 25 1.04 50.92 28.58
CA SER A 25 1.91 50.89 27.39
C SER A 25 3.09 51.89 27.31
N GLN A 26 4.05 51.64 26.40
CA GLN A 26 4.41 52.58 25.30
C GLN A 26 5.45 52.03 24.28
N ILE A 27 5.47 52.70 23.13
CA ILE A 27 6.02 52.42 21.78
C ILE A 27 7.43 53.01 21.61
N SER A 28 8.26 52.49 20.67
CA SER A 28 9.13 53.34 19.82
C SER A 28 9.56 52.63 18.51
N GLU A 29 9.59 53.40 17.43
CA GLU A 29 10.07 53.05 16.07
C GLU A 29 11.57 53.37 15.89
N SER A 30 12.23 52.71 14.93
CA SER A 30 13.30 53.31 14.09
C SER A 30 13.66 52.43 12.88
N SER A 31 14.17 53.09 11.83
CA SER A 31 14.16 52.73 10.40
C SER A 31 15.41 52.05 9.82
N CYS A 32 15.19 51.30 8.72
CA CYS A 32 16.00 51.03 7.51
C CYS A 32 17.51 50.69 7.59
N ILE A 33 17.88 49.46 7.17
CA ILE A 33 18.98 49.16 6.21
C ILE A 33 18.65 47.86 5.43
N ALA A 34 18.69 47.91 4.10
CA ALA A 34 18.67 46.73 3.24
C ALA A 34 20.06 46.07 3.16
N SER A 35 20.15 44.75 3.41
CA SER A 35 21.29 43.96 2.91
C SER A 35 20.94 42.50 2.67
N ALA A 36 21.28 42.07 1.45
CA ALA A 36 21.67 40.76 0.97
C ALA A 36 21.18 39.47 1.67
N ARG A 37 20.54 38.62 0.84
CA ARG A 37 20.46 37.15 0.88
C ARG A 37 21.22 36.47 2.03
N PHE A 38 20.48 35.95 2.99
CA PHE A 38 20.93 34.79 3.77
C PHE A 38 20.16 33.56 3.29
N SER A 39 20.84 32.73 2.50
CA SER A 39 20.55 31.30 2.43
C SER A 39 20.62 30.76 3.85
N ARG A 40 19.48 30.42 4.46
CA ARG A 40 19.48 29.52 5.62
C ARG A 40 19.90 28.15 5.09
N ARG A 41 21.20 27.91 5.01
CA ARG A 41 21.75 26.57 5.13
C ARG A 41 21.35 26.07 6.51
N PHE A 42 20.35 25.21 6.55
CA PHE A 42 20.15 24.36 7.72
C PHE A 42 21.36 23.42 7.76
N THR A 43 22.33 23.76 8.59
CA THR A 43 23.35 22.80 9.00
C THR A 43 22.63 21.74 9.81
N VAL A 44 22.46 20.57 9.20
CA VAL A 44 21.95 19.36 9.83
C VAL A 44 22.86 19.06 11.01
N SER A 45 22.36 19.25 12.23
CA SER A 45 22.95 18.63 13.41
C SER A 45 22.70 17.13 13.25
N ALA A 46 23.68 16.43 12.69
CA ALA A 46 23.71 14.98 12.69
C ALA A 46 23.52 14.50 14.13
N SER A 47 22.50 13.68 14.38
CA SER A 47 22.54 12.76 15.49
C SER A 47 23.80 11.92 15.26
N SER A 48 24.87 12.21 16.01
CA SER A 48 26.12 11.50 15.85
C SER A 48 25.88 10.07 16.32
N PHE A 49 25.68 9.14 15.39
CA PHE A 49 26.01 7.76 15.62
C PHE A 49 27.49 7.74 16.01
N ALA A 50 27.77 7.65 17.31
CA ALA A 50 29.14 7.62 17.82
C ALA A 50 29.92 6.37 17.34
N ASN A 51 29.22 5.42 16.71
CA ASN A 51 29.75 4.19 16.15
C ASN A 51 29.51 4.14 14.64
N GLU A 52 30.56 3.85 13.86
CA GLU A 52 30.43 3.59 12.42
C GLU A 52 29.70 2.27 12.13
N ASN A 53 29.54 1.39 13.12
CA ASN A 53 28.78 0.15 13.01
C ASN A 53 27.34 0.34 13.49
N ARG A 54 26.36 -0.03 12.65
CA ARG A 54 24.95 -0.02 13.02
C ARG A 54 24.54 -1.42 13.47
N GLU A 55 23.83 -1.52 14.58
CA GLU A 55 23.33 -2.81 15.10
C GLU A 55 22.30 -3.41 14.13
N TYR A 56 21.44 -2.56 13.57
CA TYR A 56 20.41 -2.94 12.62
C TYR A 56 20.43 -2.04 11.39
N VAL A 57 20.38 -2.64 10.21
CA VAL A 57 20.23 -1.92 8.95
C VAL A 57 19.02 -2.46 8.19
N ILE A 58 18.12 -1.56 7.78
CA ILE A 58 17.02 -1.86 6.86
C ILE A 58 17.37 -1.28 5.49
N VAL A 59 17.28 -2.08 4.43
CA VAL A 59 17.44 -1.61 3.05
C VAL A 59 16.08 -1.54 2.36
N GLY A 60 15.70 -0.34 1.95
CA GLY A 60 14.37 0.00 1.45
C GLY A 60 13.64 0.94 2.41
N GLY A 61 13.04 2.02 1.90
CA GLY A 61 12.30 3.02 2.68
C GLY A 61 10.79 2.94 2.55
N GLY A 62 10.23 1.78 2.18
CA GLY A 62 8.80 1.59 1.97
C GLY A 62 8.01 1.26 3.25
N ASN A 63 6.74 0.87 3.08
CA ASN A 63 5.84 0.46 4.17
C ASN A 63 6.51 -0.52 5.15
N SER A 64 7.08 -1.63 4.68
CA SER A 64 7.74 -2.61 5.54
C SER A 64 8.82 -2.01 6.44
N ALA A 65 9.59 -1.04 5.95
CA ALA A 65 10.63 -0.38 6.73
C ALA A 65 10.06 0.51 7.84
N GLY A 66 9.01 1.29 7.56
CA GLY A 66 8.35 2.11 8.59
C GLY A 66 7.74 1.27 9.71
N TYR A 67 7.10 0.16 9.35
CA TYR A 67 6.53 -0.75 10.35
C TYR A 67 7.60 -1.56 11.11
N ALA A 68 8.72 -1.91 10.48
CA ALA A 68 9.86 -2.50 11.18
C ALA A 68 10.47 -1.50 12.18
N ALA A 69 10.67 -0.24 11.74
CA ALA A 69 11.16 0.84 12.60
C ALA A 69 10.25 1.06 13.81
N ARG A 70 8.92 1.06 13.60
CA ARG A 70 7.95 1.10 14.70
C ARG A 70 8.20 -0.04 15.69
N THR A 71 8.32 -1.27 15.22
CA THR A 71 8.52 -2.42 16.12
C THR A 71 9.87 -2.34 16.84
N PHE A 72 10.94 -1.86 16.22
CA PHE A 72 12.21 -1.59 16.92
C PHE A 72 12.05 -0.54 18.03
N VAL A 73 11.29 0.54 17.77
CA VAL A 73 10.99 1.57 18.78
C VAL A 73 10.17 0.99 19.94
N GLU A 74 9.15 0.18 19.65
CA GLU A 74 8.33 -0.49 20.67
C GLU A 74 9.15 -1.41 21.59
N HIS A 75 10.28 -1.93 21.12
CA HIS A 75 11.20 -2.77 21.91
C HIS A 75 12.39 -1.99 22.50
N GLY A 76 12.46 -0.67 22.31
CA GLY A 76 13.58 0.14 22.81
C GLY A 76 14.91 -0.09 22.08
N MET A 77 14.89 -0.65 20.87
CA MET A 77 16.09 -1.08 20.13
C MET A 77 16.43 -0.19 18.91
N ALA A 78 15.76 0.96 18.75
CA ALA A 78 15.95 1.85 17.60
C ALA A 78 17.05 2.92 17.82
N ASN A 79 17.01 3.63 18.96
CA ASN A 79 17.79 4.85 19.19
C ASN A 79 19.30 4.61 19.12
N GLY A 80 19.96 5.25 18.15
CA GLY A 80 21.40 5.14 17.91
C GLY A 80 21.86 3.77 17.38
N LYS A 81 20.91 2.89 17.03
CA LYS A 81 21.14 1.49 16.65
C LYS A 81 20.65 1.16 15.25
N LEU A 82 19.55 1.77 14.84
CA LEU A 82 18.86 1.49 13.58
C LEU A 82 19.21 2.52 12.50
N CYS A 83 19.58 2.02 11.32
CA CYS A 83 19.71 2.81 10.10
C CYS A 83 18.79 2.26 9.01
N ILE A 84 18.16 3.15 8.26
CA ILE A 84 17.36 2.81 7.08
C ILE A 84 17.99 3.46 5.85
N VAL A 85 18.30 2.64 4.85
CA VAL A 85 18.85 3.09 3.57
C VAL A 85 17.74 3.06 2.52
N SER A 86 17.42 4.20 1.94
CA SER A 86 16.31 4.38 1.02
C SER A 86 16.77 4.95 -0.32
N LYS A 87 16.19 4.44 -1.41
CA LYS A 87 16.32 5.04 -2.74
C LYS A 87 15.52 6.35 -2.85
N GLU A 88 14.43 6.47 -2.10
CA GLU A 88 13.50 7.60 -2.21
C GLU A 88 13.88 8.76 -1.27
N ALA A 89 13.49 9.97 -1.65
CA ALA A 89 13.71 11.23 -0.91
C ALA A 89 12.76 11.44 0.28
N HIS A 90 11.93 10.44 0.63
CA HIS A 90 10.86 10.59 1.61
C HIS A 90 10.98 9.55 2.72
N ALA A 91 10.63 9.95 3.94
CA ALA A 91 10.38 9.03 5.03
C ALA A 91 9.25 8.04 4.65
N PRO A 92 9.26 6.79 5.17
CA PRO A 92 8.26 5.79 4.84
C PRO A 92 6.81 6.29 4.88
N TYR A 93 6.02 5.85 3.90
CA TYR A 93 4.63 6.27 3.71
C TYR A 93 3.74 5.16 3.17
N GLU A 94 2.42 5.35 3.29
CA GLU A 94 1.41 4.42 2.81
C GLU A 94 1.27 4.47 1.28
N ARG A 95 2.01 3.60 0.57
CA ARG A 95 1.95 3.50 -0.91
C ARG A 95 0.54 3.37 -1.51
N PRO A 96 -0.45 2.69 -0.89
CA PRO A 96 -1.80 2.62 -1.45
C PRO A 96 -2.48 3.97 -1.65
N ALA A 97 -2.00 5.05 -1.01
CA ALA A 97 -2.52 6.39 -1.25
C ALA A 97 -2.20 6.90 -2.66
N LEU A 98 -1.07 6.46 -3.24
CA LEU A 98 -0.51 6.99 -4.49
C LEU A 98 -1.40 6.79 -5.71
N THR A 99 -2.21 5.75 -5.75
CA THR A 99 -3.17 5.45 -6.83
C THR A 99 -4.62 5.80 -6.46
N LYS A 100 -4.85 6.32 -5.25
CA LYS A 100 -6.17 6.68 -4.73
C LYS A 100 -6.27 8.18 -4.51
N GLY A 101 -6.46 8.60 -3.25
CA GLY A 101 -6.62 10.00 -2.90
C GLY A 101 -5.48 10.91 -3.39
N TYR A 102 -4.28 10.38 -3.63
CA TYR A 102 -3.19 11.18 -4.17
C TYR A 102 -3.45 11.62 -5.63
N LEU A 103 -4.03 10.75 -6.46
CA LEU A 103 -4.34 11.06 -7.86
C LEU A 103 -5.62 11.85 -8.05
N PHE A 104 -6.35 12.23 -7.00
CA PHE A 104 -7.57 12.99 -7.17
C PHE A 104 -7.28 14.40 -7.74
N PRO A 105 -8.24 14.97 -8.49
CA PRO A 105 -8.14 16.36 -8.94
C PRO A 105 -7.91 17.34 -7.79
N LEU A 106 -7.27 18.47 -8.09
CA LEU A 106 -6.86 19.45 -7.08
C LEU A 106 -8.04 20.02 -6.27
N ASP A 107 -9.21 20.17 -6.89
CA ASP A 107 -10.46 20.62 -6.25
C ASP A 107 -11.15 19.53 -5.41
N LYS A 108 -10.63 18.29 -5.43
CA LYS A 108 -11.17 17.13 -4.71
C LYS A 108 -10.38 16.75 -3.46
N LYS A 109 -9.65 17.72 -2.88
CA LYS A 109 -8.88 17.60 -1.63
C LYS A 109 -7.93 16.38 -1.66
N PRO A 110 -7.00 16.32 -2.61
CA PRO A 110 -6.18 15.14 -2.79
C PRO A 110 -5.24 14.90 -1.60
N ALA A 111 -4.94 13.63 -1.32
CA ALA A 111 -4.03 13.25 -0.25
C ALA A 111 -2.59 13.71 -0.57
N ARG A 112 -1.90 14.32 0.40
CA ARG A 112 -0.51 14.78 0.26
C ARG A 112 0.31 14.41 1.50
N LEU A 113 1.63 14.26 1.33
CA LEU A 113 2.53 14.20 2.47
C LEU A 113 2.50 15.55 3.21
N PRO A 114 2.63 15.57 4.55
CA PRO A 114 2.93 14.45 5.44
C PRO A 114 1.70 13.63 5.87
N GLY A 115 0.51 13.86 5.29
CA GLY A 115 -0.77 13.31 5.74
C GLY A 115 -0.90 11.78 5.72
N PHE A 116 -0.04 11.07 4.97
CA PHE A 116 -0.09 9.62 4.84
C PHE A 116 1.26 8.91 5.05
N HIS A 117 2.16 9.48 5.86
CA HIS A 117 3.29 8.71 6.39
C HIS A 117 2.81 7.45 7.13
N THR A 118 3.67 6.42 7.21
CA THR A 118 3.32 5.12 7.80
C THR A 118 2.71 5.25 9.20
N CYS A 119 1.89 4.27 9.55
CA CYS A 119 1.03 4.25 10.75
C CYS A 119 -0.19 5.18 10.69
N VAL A 120 -0.45 5.86 9.56
CA VAL A 120 -1.75 6.52 9.34
C VAL A 120 -2.86 5.44 9.25
N GLY A 121 -3.82 5.49 10.17
CA GLY A 121 -4.99 4.60 10.16
C GLY A 121 -4.79 3.19 10.75
N SER A 122 -3.55 2.71 10.94
CA SER A 122 -3.29 1.42 11.63
C SER A 122 -3.04 1.56 13.14
N GLY A 123 -3.27 2.75 13.70
CA GLY A 123 -2.86 3.15 15.05
C GLY A 123 -1.34 3.39 15.17
N GLY A 124 -0.93 4.04 16.26
CA GLY A 124 0.46 4.47 16.52
C GLY A 124 0.73 5.92 16.14
N GLU A 125 1.96 6.38 16.38
CA GLU A 125 2.43 7.72 15.99
C GLU A 125 2.68 7.78 14.48
N ARG A 126 2.28 8.88 13.84
CA ARG A 126 2.59 9.11 12.42
C ARG A 126 4.09 9.30 12.25
N GLN A 127 4.71 8.49 11.39
CA GLN A 127 6.17 8.46 11.24
C GLN A 127 6.65 9.49 10.22
N THR A 128 6.55 10.78 10.55
CA THR A 128 7.13 11.88 9.74
C THR A 128 8.66 11.88 9.80
N PRO A 129 9.39 12.65 8.96
CA PRO A 129 10.85 12.76 9.08
C PRO A 129 11.33 13.13 10.49
N GLU A 130 10.60 14.01 11.18
CA GLU A 130 10.89 14.45 12.55
C GLU A 130 10.80 13.27 13.53
N TRP A 131 9.81 12.40 13.38
CA TRP A 131 9.64 11.21 14.20
C TRP A 131 10.87 10.29 14.13
N TYR A 132 11.43 10.04 12.94
CA TYR A 132 12.63 9.20 12.81
C TYR A 132 13.83 9.81 13.54
N ASN A 133 14.00 11.14 13.44
CA ASN A 133 15.06 11.86 14.15
C ASN A 133 14.88 11.77 15.68
N GLU A 134 13.66 12.02 16.18
CA GLU A 134 13.33 11.94 17.61
C GLU A 134 13.53 10.54 18.20
N LYS A 135 13.29 9.49 17.41
CA LYS A 135 13.54 8.10 17.82
C LYS A 135 15.00 7.66 17.63
N GLY A 136 15.89 8.56 17.18
CA GLY A 136 17.31 8.29 16.99
C GLY A 136 17.62 7.31 15.87
N ILE A 137 16.81 7.29 14.81
CA ILE A 137 16.97 6.42 13.64
C ILE A 137 17.73 7.18 12.54
N GLU A 138 18.82 6.61 12.02
CA GLU A 138 19.50 7.17 10.84
C GLU A 138 18.67 6.91 9.59
N MET A 139 18.42 7.96 8.81
CA MET A 139 17.82 7.82 7.49
C MET A 139 18.83 8.25 6.43
N LEU A 140 19.19 7.33 5.54
CA LEU A 140 19.99 7.62 4.34
C LEU A 140 19.04 7.64 3.15
N TYR A 141 18.61 8.85 2.76
CA TYR A 141 17.74 9.07 1.62
C TYR A 141 18.52 9.15 0.31
N GLU A 142 17.86 8.83 -0.80
CA GLU A 142 18.39 8.97 -2.16
C GLU A 142 19.73 8.26 -2.41
N ASP A 143 20.06 7.26 -1.59
CA ASP A 143 21.36 6.58 -1.63
C ASP A 143 21.17 5.06 -1.67
N PRO A 144 20.63 4.51 -2.78
CA PRO A 144 20.34 3.09 -2.88
C PRO A 144 21.60 2.24 -2.68
N VAL A 145 21.42 1.05 -2.09
CA VAL A 145 22.48 0.05 -1.96
C VAL A 145 22.79 -0.54 -3.34
N THR A 146 24.06 -0.58 -3.71
CA THR A 146 24.56 -1.08 -4.99
C THR A 146 25.36 -2.37 -4.86
N ASN A 147 25.87 -2.68 -3.67
CA ASN A 147 26.61 -3.93 -3.41
C ASN A 147 26.48 -4.37 -1.94
N ILE A 148 26.65 -5.66 -1.70
CA ILE A 148 26.75 -6.31 -0.39
C ILE A 148 28.02 -7.17 -0.32
N ASP A 149 28.78 -7.01 0.76
CA ASP A 149 29.86 -7.90 1.17
C ASP A 149 29.37 -8.68 2.40
N ILE A 150 28.98 -9.94 2.19
CA ILE A 150 28.40 -10.80 3.23
C ILE A 150 29.46 -11.15 4.29
N GLU A 151 30.70 -11.43 3.88
CA GLU A 151 31.79 -11.81 4.78
C GLU A 151 32.18 -10.64 5.69
N LYS A 152 32.25 -9.42 5.15
CA LYS A 152 32.56 -8.21 5.92
C LYS A 152 31.33 -7.55 6.55
N GLN A 153 30.14 -8.10 6.36
CA GLN A 153 28.86 -7.56 6.82
C GLN A 153 28.69 -6.07 6.49
N THR A 154 28.96 -5.71 5.22
CA THR A 154 28.99 -4.31 4.79
C THR A 154 28.17 -4.14 3.50
N LEU A 155 27.44 -3.03 3.42
CA LEU A 155 26.78 -2.57 2.22
C LEU A 155 27.55 -1.41 1.62
N LYS A 156 27.57 -1.32 0.29
CA LYS A 156 28.03 -0.14 -0.44
C LYS A 156 26.83 0.57 -1.05
N THR A 157 26.67 1.84 -0.78
CA THR A 157 25.63 2.68 -1.38
C THR A 157 26.11 3.32 -2.69
N ASN A 158 25.20 3.96 -3.42
CA ASN A 158 25.51 4.61 -4.69
C ASN A 158 26.48 5.80 -4.53
N SER A 159 26.40 6.53 -3.42
CA SER A 159 27.36 7.59 -3.06
C SER A 159 28.76 7.06 -2.74
N GLY A 160 28.92 5.75 -2.60
CA GLY A 160 30.15 5.09 -2.18
C GLY A 160 30.30 4.92 -0.67
N LYS A 161 29.31 5.34 0.13
CA LYS A 161 29.30 5.12 1.58
C LYS A 161 29.31 3.61 1.88
N LEU A 162 30.14 3.21 2.84
CA LEU A 162 30.13 1.87 3.40
C LEU A 162 29.27 1.86 4.67
N VAL A 163 28.30 0.96 4.72
CA VAL A 163 27.39 0.81 5.86
C VAL A 163 27.57 -0.59 6.43
N LYS A 164 28.21 -0.67 7.59
CA LYS A 164 28.39 -1.94 8.31
C LYS A 164 27.18 -2.25 9.18
N TYR A 165 26.73 -3.51 9.16
CA TYR A 165 25.53 -3.97 9.85
C TYR A 165 25.82 -5.12 10.82
N GLY A 166 25.11 -5.15 11.95
CA GLY A 166 25.00 -6.34 12.80
C GLY A 166 23.98 -7.33 12.25
N ALA A 167 22.74 -6.88 12.07
CA ALA A 167 21.70 -7.58 11.31
C ALA A 167 21.17 -6.72 10.15
N LEU A 168 20.86 -7.38 9.04
CA LEU A 168 20.39 -6.76 7.80
C LEU A 168 18.96 -7.23 7.50
N ILE A 169 18.05 -6.28 7.30
CA ILE A 169 16.67 -6.53 6.86
C ILE A 169 16.50 -5.95 5.45
N ILE A 170 16.25 -6.81 4.47
CA ILE A 170 16.01 -6.44 3.09
C ILE A 170 14.51 -6.19 2.91
N ALA A 171 14.13 -4.93 2.69
CA ALA A 171 12.77 -4.44 2.55
C ALA A 171 12.61 -3.64 1.23
N THR A 172 13.30 -4.06 0.18
CA THR A 172 13.37 -3.39 -1.13
C THR A 172 12.06 -3.46 -1.92
N GLY A 173 11.14 -4.35 -1.55
CA GLY A 173 9.82 -4.49 -2.14
C GLY A 173 9.87 -4.81 -3.65
N CYS A 174 8.92 -4.25 -4.40
CA CYS A 174 8.85 -4.38 -5.86
C CYS A 174 9.04 -3.06 -6.61
N THR A 175 9.32 -3.15 -7.91
CA THR A 175 9.27 -2.07 -8.90
C THR A 175 8.18 -2.34 -9.93
N ALA A 176 7.64 -1.29 -10.57
CA ALA A 176 6.67 -1.46 -11.66
C ALA A 176 7.33 -2.16 -12.87
N SER A 177 6.59 -3.08 -13.51
CA SER A 177 7.00 -3.65 -14.79
C SER A 177 6.96 -2.59 -15.88
N ARG A 178 8.08 -2.44 -16.59
CA ARG A 178 8.24 -1.40 -17.62
C ARG A 178 8.22 -1.98 -19.03
N PHE A 179 7.68 -1.20 -19.96
CA PHE A 179 7.86 -1.46 -21.38
C PHE A 179 9.29 -1.12 -21.81
N PRO A 180 9.91 -1.93 -22.70
CA PRO A 180 11.19 -1.57 -23.31
C PRO A 180 11.14 -0.24 -24.08
N ASP A 181 12.27 0.48 -24.09
CA ASP A 181 12.44 1.73 -24.84
C ASP A 181 12.08 1.57 -26.32
N LYS A 182 12.44 0.44 -26.92
CA LYS A 182 12.18 0.12 -28.34
C LYS A 182 10.69 0.04 -28.70
N ILE A 183 9.79 -0.11 -27.72
CA ILE A 183 8.33 -0.06 -27.94
C ILE A 183 7.72 1.22 -27.37
N GLY A 184 8.53 2.23 -27.06
CA GLY A 184 8.10 3.55 -26.60
C GLY A 184 7.94 3.68 -25.08
N GLY A 185 8.48 2.76 -24.29
CA GLY A 185 8.32 2.75 -22.83
C GLY A 185 8.86 3.99 -22.07
N ASN A 186 9.67 4.82 -22.75
CA ASN A 186 10.27 6.05 -22.21
C ASN A 186 9.82 7.33 -22.96
N LEU A 187 8.80 7.26 -23.82
CA LEU A 187 8.26 8.45 -24.48
C LEU A 187 7.70 9.45 -23.46
N GLY A 188 7.78 10.74 -23.78
CA GLY A 188 7.14 11.77 -22.96
C GLY A 188 5.62 11.55 -22.90
N GLY A 189 5.02 11.59 -21.71
CA GLY A 189 3.59 11.26 -21.52
C GLY A 189 3.32 9.77 -21.24
N VAL A 190 4.36 8.92 -21.21
CA VAL A 190 4.26 7.55 -20.70
C VAL A 190 4.64 7.53 -19.23
N HIS A 191 3.74 6.99 -18.39
CA HIS A 191 3.86 6.99 -16.95
C HIS A 191 3.76 5.58 -16.38
N TYR A 192 4.43 5.42 -15.24
CA TYR A 192 4.31 4.27 -14.34
C TYR A 192 3.92 4.83 -12.97
N ILE A 193 3.50 3.96 -12.05
CA ILE A 193 3.22 4.40 -10.69
C ILE A 193 3.69 3.40 -9.64
N ARG A 194 4.73 3.78 -8.89
CA ARG A 194 5.23 3.01 -7.75
C ARG A 194 5.62 3.87 -6.55
N ASP A 195 6.13 5.06 -6.79
CA ASP A 195 6.58 6.00 -5.76
C ASP A 195 6.00 7.42 -5.94
N VAL A 196 6.35 8.32 -5.02
CA VAL A 196 5.87 9.71 -5.05
C VAL A 196 6.34 10.47 -6.29
N ALA A 197 7.54 10.18 -6.80
CA ALA A 197 8.06 10.85 -7.99
C ALA A 197 7.24 10.46 -9.24
N ASP A 198 6.96 9.16 -9.39
CA ASP A 198 6.04 8.65 -10.40
C ASP A 198 4.65 9.30 -10.28
N ALA A 199 4.08 9.35 -9.08
CA ALA A 199 2.75 9.93 -8.86
C ALA A 199 2.68 11.43 -9.17
N ASN A 200 3.71 12.20 -8.80
CA ASN A 200 3.83 13.62 -9.14
C ASN A 200 3.94 13.84 -10.66
N SER A 201 4.73 13.00 -11.34
CA SER A 201 4.86 13.01 -12.79
C SER A 201 3.51 12.76 -13.46
N LEU A 202 2.76 11.76 -12.98
CA LEU A 202 1.45 11.42 -13.51
C LEU A 202 0.44 12.56 -13.30
N ILE A 203 0.34 13.14 -12.11
CA ILE A 203 -0.57 14.28 -11.84
C ILE A 203 -0.28 15.44 -12.80
N SER A 204 0.99 15.77 -13.01
CA SER A 204 1.40 16.85 -13.91
C SER A 204 0.97 16.60 -15.37
N SER A 205 0.82 15.33 -15.77
CA SER A 205 0.28 14.96 -17.08
C SER A 205 -1.24 14.99 -17.10
N LEU A 206 -1.90 14.43 -16.07
CA LEU A 206 -3.37 14.40 -15.97
C LEU A 206 -4.00 15.81 -15.98
N GLU A 207 -3.33 16.81 -15.40
CA GLU A 207 -3.77 18.21 -15.43
C GLU A 207 -3.91 18.80 -16.85
N LYS A 208 -3.17 18.25 -17.81
CA LYS A 208 -3.07 18.74 -19.20
C LYS A 208 -3.63 17.77 -20.22
N ALA A 209 -3.90 16.53 -19.79
CA ALA A 209 -4.34 15.45 -20.64
C ALA A 209 -5.72 15.74 -21.23
N LYS A 210 -6.00 15.14 -22.39
CA LYS A 210 -7.34 15.03 -22.94
C LYS A 210 -7.72 13.57 -23.12
N LYS A 211 -6.77 12.75 -23.58
CA LYS A 211 -6.94 11.31 -23.84
C LYS A 211 -5.95 10.49 -23.04
N VAL A 212 -6.47 9.71 -22.10
CA VAL A 212 -5.71 8.81 -21.24
C VAL A 212 -5.92 7.37 -21.67
N VAL A 213 -4.83 6.66 -21.94
CA VAL A 213 -4.85 5.21 -22.07
C VAL A 213 -4.20 4.56 -20.85
N VAL A 214 -4.91 3.64 -20.22
CA VAL A 214 -4.37 2.78 -19.16
C VAL A 214 -4.13 1.39 -19.73
N VAL A 215 -2.88 0.92 -19.70
CA VAL A 215 -2.50 -0.42 -20.16
C VAL A 215 -2.43 -1.36 -18.96
N GLY A 216 -3.34 -2.32 -18.90
CA GLY A 216 -3.45 -3.34 -17.87
C GLY A 216 -4.78 -3.27 -17.09
N GLY A 217 -5.51 -4.39 -17.08
CA GLY A 217 -6.82 -4.54 -16.42
C GLY A 217 -6.74 -4.98 -14.96
N GLY A 218 -5.61 -4.72 -14.29
CA GLY A 218 -5.38 -5.07 -12.89
C GLY A 218 -5.77 -3.94 -11.92
N TYR A 219 -5.50 -4.15 -10.62
CA TYR A 219 -5.88 -3.22 -9.55
C TYR A 219 -5.38 -1.79 -9.78
N ILE A 220 -4.11 -1.65 -10.13
CA ILE A 220 -3.49 -0.34 -10.37
C ILE A 220 -4.13 0.34 -11.58
N GLY A 221 -4.41 -0.42 -12.65
CA GLY A 221 -5.06 0.11 -13.84
C GLY A 221 -6.47 0.62 -13.55
N MET A 222 -7.26 -0.16 -12.80
CA MET A 222 -8.59 0.24 -12.33
C MET A 222 -8.53 1.51 -11.48
N GLU A 223 -7.66 1.56 -10.47
CA GLU A 223 -7.53 2.72 -9.58
C GLU A 223 -7.12 4.00 -10.33
N VAL A 224 -6.16 3.90 -11.25
CA VAL A 224 -5.74 5.02 -12.09
C VAL A 224 -6.87 5.48 -13.02
N ALA A 225 -7.57 4.56 -13.67
CA ALA A 225 -8.70 4.90 -14.53
C ALA A 225 -9.83 5.58 -13.75
N ALA A 226 -10.16 5.09 -12.55
CA ALA A 226 -11.13 5.74 -11.68
C ALA A 226 -10.70 7.15 -11.25
N ALA A 227 -9.40 7.36 -11.02
CA ALA A 227 -8.89 8.71 -10.77
C ALA A 227 -9.04 9.60 -12.02
N ALA A 228 -8.68 9.12 -13.21
CA ALA A 228 -8.81 9.85 -14.48
C ALA A 228 -10.26 10.25 -14.80
N VAL A 229 -11.24 9.42 -14.44
CA VAL A 229 -12.67 9.80 -14.48
C VAL A 229 -12.95 11.01 -13.60
N GLY A 230 -12.36 11.08 -12.41
CA GLY A 230 -12.45 12.25 -11.53
C GLY A 230 -11.92 13.53 -12.18
N TRP A 231 -10.88 13.42 -13.02
CA TRP A 231 -10.34 14.52 -13.84
C TRP A 231 -11.18 14.83 -15.08
N LYS A 232 -12.24 14.06 -15.37
CA LYS A 232 -13.11 14.18 -16.54
C LYS A 232 -12.36 13.98 -17.87
N LEU A 233 -11.40 13.05 -17.89
CA LEU A 233 -10.58 12.75 -19.07
C LEU A 233 -11.19 11.63 -19.92
N ASP A 234 -11.00 11.69 -21.24
CA ASP A 234 -11.38 10.59 -22.15
C ASP A 234 -10.46 9.40 -21.88
N THR A 235 -10.99 8.39 -21.18
CA THR A 235 -10.20 7.30 -20.59
C THR A 235 -10.51 5.98 -21.27
N THR A 236 -9.47 5.29 -21.73
CA THR A 236 -9.57 3.93 -22.30
C THR A 236 -8.67 2.98 -21.52
N ILE A 237 -9.17 1.82 -21.12
CA ILE A 237 -8.37 0.73 -20.54
C ILE A 237 -8.15 -0.35 -21.60
N ILE A 238 -6.90 -0.75 -21.81
CA ILE A 238 -6.49 -1.77 -22.76
C ILE A 238 -5.84 -2.93 -22.01
N PHE A 239 -6.30 -4.15 -22.23
CA PHE A 239 -5.73 -5.35 -21.61
C PHE A 239 -5.95 -6.61 -22.45
N PRO A 240 -5.07 -7.63 -22.31
CA PRO A 240 -5.13 -8.85 -23.11
C PRO A 240 -6.20 -9.84 -22.62
N GLU A 241 -6.67 -9.72 -21.38
CA GLU A 241 -7.66 -10.64 -20.81
C GLU A 241 -9.10 -10.36 -21.28
N ASP A 242 -10.00 -11.31 -21.00
CA ASP A 242 -11.43 -11.23 -21.36
C ASP A 242 -12.25 -10.31 -20.43
N HIS A 243 -11.77 -10.12 -19.20
CA HIS A 243 -12.36 -9.22 -18.24
C HIS A 243 -11.35 -8.62 -17.26
N LEU A 244 -11.74 -7.53 -16.57
CA LEU A 244 -10.94 -6.93 -15.50
C LEU A 244 -10.61 -7.94 -14.40
N MET A 245 -9.43 -7.79 -13.81
CA MET A 245 -9.06 -8.45 -12.56
C MET A 245 -9.11 -9.98 -12.56
N THR A 246 -8.79 -10.63 -13.69
CA THR A 246 -8.84 -12.11 -13.87
C THR A 246 -8.11 -12.94 -12.82
N ARG A 247 -7.13 -12.38 -12.11
CA ARG A 247 -6.45 -13.06 -10.99
C ARG A 247 -7.33 -13.26 -9.75
N LEU A 248 -8.46 -12.56 -9.64
CA LEU A 248 -9.37 -12.64 -8.51
C LEU A 248 -10.84 -12.64 -8.92
N PHE A 249 -11.26 -11.73 -9.81
CA PHE A 249 -12.66 -11.60 -10.18
C PHE A 249 -13.11 -12.80 -11.00
N THR A 250 -14.34 -13.23 -10.78
CA THR A 250 -15.04 -14.12 -11.71
C THR A 250 -15.40 -13.34 -12.97
N PRO A 251 -15.73 -14.00 -14.09
CA PRO A 251 -16.22 -13.30 -15.28
C PRO A 251 -17.43 -12.40 -15.01
N SER A 252 -18.39 -12.90 -14.21
CA SER A 252 -19.58 -12.13 -13.80
C SER A 252 -19.21 -10.88 -12.99
N LEU A 253 -18.35 -11.02 -11.99
CA LEU A 253 -17.88 -9.89 -11.18
C LEU A 253 -17.08 -8.90 -12.02
N GLY A 254 -16.21 -9.38 -12.91
CA GLY A 254 -15.46 -8.56 -13.86
C GLY A 254 -16.38 -7.70 -14.72
N GLN A 255 -17.41 -8.31 -15.30
CA GLN A 255 -18.41 -7.61 -16.12
C GLN A 255 -19.12 -6.51 -15.34
N LYS A 256 -19.55 -6.75 -14.10
CA LYS A 256 -20.21 -5.74 -13.24
C LYS A 256 -19.32 -4.51 -13.00
N TYR A 257 -18.02 -4.72 -12.80
CA TYR A 257 -17.07 -3.61 -12.69
C TYR A 257 -16.83 -2.91 -14.03
N GLU A 258 -16.80 -3.64 -15.15
CA GLU A 258 -16.70 -3.03 -16.48
C GLU A 258 -17.89 -2.13 -16.77
N GLU A 259 -19.11 -2.60 -16.49
CA GLU A 259 -20.36 -1.85 -16.64
C GLU A 259 -20.33 -0.56 -15.80
N LEU A 260 -19.93 -0.64 -14.52
CA LEU A 260 -19.75 0.55 -13.67
C LEU A 260 -18.77 1.57 -14.26
N TYR A 261 -17.64 1.10 -14.80
CA TYR A 261 -16.64 1.98 -15.40
C TYR A 261 -17.15 2.58 -16.71
N GLN A 262 -17.90 1.82 -17.51
CA GLN A 262 -18.55 2.29 -18.74
C GLN A 262 -19.62 3.35 -18.45
N ASP A 263 -20.42 3.17 -17.39
CA ASP A 263 -21.39 4.16 -16.91
C ASP A 263 -20.70 5.47 -16.49
N CYS A 264 -19.45 5.38 -16.04
CA CYS A 264 -18.59 6.51 -15.75
C CYS A 264 -17.86 7.08 -16.99
N GLY A 265 -18.12 6.54 -18.19
CA GLY A 265 -17.56 7.00 -19.46
C GLY A 265 -16.22 6.35 -19.87
N VAL A 266 -15.77 5.31 -19.18
CA VAL A 266 -14.53 4.59 -19.52
C VAL A 266 -14.77 3.63 -20.68
N LYS A 267 -13.84 3.64 -21.64
CA LYS A 267 -13.84 2.69 -22.78
C LYS A 267 -12.94 1.50 -22.49
N PHE A 268 -13.28 0.35 -23.05
CA PHE A 268 -12.51 -0.88 -22.90
C PHE A 268 -12.07 -1.44 -24.24
N VAL A 269 -10.80 -1.84 -24.32
CA VAL A 269 -10.26 -2.64 -25.42
C VAL A 269 -9.68 -3.93 -24.83
N LYS A 270 -10.53 -4.97 -24.82
CA LYS A 270 -10.24 -6.29 -24.24
C LYS A 270 -9.61 -7.21 -25.29
N GLY A 271 -8.92 -8.27 -24.85
CA GLY A 271 -8.29 -9.22 -25.77
C GLY A 271 -7.17 -8.61 -26.64
N ALA A 272 -6.64 -7.43 -26.27
CA ALA A 272 -5.73 -6.67 -27.10
C ALA A 272 -4.29 -6.71 -26.56
N SER A 273 -3.35 -6.89 -27.49
CA SER A 273 -1.91 -6.73 -27.22
C SER A 273 -1.41 -5.38 -27.73
N ILE A 274 -0.47 -4.80 -26.99
CA ILE A 274 0.23 -3.58 -27.40
C ILE A 274 1.41 -3.97 -28.29
N GLU A 275 1.48 -3.40 -29.49
CA GLU A 275 2.63 -3.55 -30.39
C GLU A 275 3.74 -2.55 -30.03
N HIS A 276 3.40 -1.25 -30.06
CA HIS A 276 4.29 -0.17 -29.61
C HIS A 276 3.49 1.11 -29.29
N LEU A 277 4.14 2.06 -28.63
CA LEU A 277 3.61 3.41 -28.39
C LEU A 277 4.12 4.34 -29.49
N GLU A 278 3.22 5.09 -30.13
CA GLU A 278 3.54 5.98 -31.24
C GLU A 278 4.01 7.34 -30.71
N ALA A 279 5.11 7.85 -31.27
CA ALA A 279 5.67 9.14 -30.94
C ALA A 279 5.23 10.22 -31.94
N GLY A 280 4.81 11.37 -31.43
CA GLY A 280 4.58 12.58 -32.21
C GLY A 280 5.88 13.28 -32.63
N SER A 281 5.74 14.37 -33.37
CA SER A 281 6.88 15.18 -33.83
C SER A 281 7.68 15.84 -32.70
N ASP A 282 7.08 15.99 -31.52
CA ASP A 282 7.71 16.51 -30.30
C ASP A 282 8.32 15.40 -29.42
N GLY A 283 8.28 14.14 -29.87
CA GLY A 283 8.79 12.97 -29.14
C GLY A 283 7.89 12.51 -27.99
N ARG A 284 6.68 13.06 -27.84
CA ARG A 284 5.70 12.60 -26.85
C ARG A 284 4.81 11.51 -27.43
N VAL A 285 4.19 10.72 -26.57
CA VAL A 285 3.19 9.73 -26.99
C VAL A 285 1.99 10.44 -27.60
N VAL A 286 1.53 9.92 -28.74
CA VAL A 286 0.30 10.37 -29.44
C VAL A 286 -0.71 9.25 -29.63
N GLY A 287 -0.31 8.00 -29.41
CA GLY A 287 -1.19 6.86 -29.53
C GLY A 287 -0.56 5.53 -29.12
N VAL A 288 -1.41 4.53 -29.02
CA VAL A 288 -1.06 3.15 -28.69
C VAL A 288 -1.40 2.27 -29.88
N LYS A 289 -0.37 1.72 -30.53
CA LYS A 289 -0.52 0.77 -31.64
C LYS A 289 -0.83 -0.61 -31.09
N LEU A 290 -1.92 -1.20 -31.55
CA LEU A 290 -2.36 -2.54 -31.15
C LEU A 290 -1.89 -3.59 -32.16
N GLY A 291 -1.75 -4.84 -31.70
CA GLY A 291 -1.30 -5.95 -32.55
C GLY A 291 -2.23 -6.29 -33.74
N ASN A 292 -3.46 -5.77 -33.77
CA ASN A 292 -4.37 -5.89 -34.91
C ASN A 292 -4.21 -4.75 -35.95
N GLY A 293 -3.21 -3.87 -35.76
CA GLY A 293 -2.93 -2.74 -36.64
C GLY A 293 -3.72 -1.47 -36.36
N SER A 294 -4.72 -1.49 -35.48
CA SER A 294 -5.44 -0.28 -35.06
C SER A 294 -4.62 0.56 -34.07
N THR A 295 -4.91 1.87 -34.01
CA THR A 295 -4.26 2.81 -33.08
C THR A 295 -5.33 3.47 -32.20
N ILE A 296 -5.07 3.52 -30.89
CA ILE A 296 -5.87 4.30 -29.94
C ILE A 296 -5.12 5.59 -29.61
N GLU A 297 -5.67 6.74 -29.97
CA GLU A 297 -5.05 8.04 -29.68
C GLU A 297 -4.96 8.32 -28.17
N ALA A 298 -3.80 8.81 -27.72
CA ALA A 298 -3.53 9.11 -26.32
C ALA A 298 -2.43 10.16 -26.19
N ASP A 299 -2.62 11.15 -25.32
CA ASP A 299 -1.59 12.12 -24.94
C ASP A 299 -0.94 11.82 -23.58
N THR A 300 -1.57 10.91 -22.82
CA THR A 300 -1.06 10.33 -21.58
C THR A 300 -1.32 8.82 -21.59
N VAL A 301 -0.27 8.01 -21.37
CA VAL A 301 -0.37 6.55 -21.27
C VAL A 301 0.14 6.10 -19.91
N VAL A 302 -0.63 5.30 -19.17
CA VAL A 302 -0.21 4.73 -17.87
C VAL A 302 -0.06 3.22 -18.00
N ILE A 303 1.13 2.70 -17.69
CA ILE A 303 1.44 1.28 -17.78
C ILE A 303 1.32 0.63 -16.41
N GLY A 304 0.32 -0.25 -16.26
CA GLY A 304 -0.06 -0.95 -15.04
C GLY A 304 -0.05 -2.48 -15.20
N ILE A 305 1.00 -3.04 -15.81
CA ILE A 305 1.08 -4.46 -16.20
C ILE A 305 1.73 -5.38 -15.14
N GLY A 306 1.68 -4.97 -13.86
CA GLY A 306 2.23 -5.71 -12.73
C GLY A 306 3.58 -5.20 -12.23
N ALA A 307 4.18 -5.95 -11.30
CA ALA A 307 5.38 -5.56 -10.59
C ALA A 307 6.41 -6.70 -10.55
N LYS A 308 7.67 -6.36 -10.25
CA LYS A 308 8.78 -7.31 -10.09
C LYS A 308 9.49 -7.06 -8.76
N PRO A 309 9.85 -8.11 -8.00
CA PRO A 309 10.61 -7.95 -6.77
C PRO A 309 11.99 -7.36 -7.07
N VAL A 310 12.41 -6.38 -6.25
CA VAL A 310 13.72 -5.74 -6.35
C VAL A 310 14.72 -6.56 -5.54
N VAL A 311 15.29 -7.55 -6.21
CA VAL A 311 16.23 -8.51 -5.58
C VAL A 311 17.67 -8.02 -5.61
N GLY A 312 18.06 -7.16 -6.55
CA GLY A 312 19.42 -6.64 -6.62
C GLY A 312 19.74 -5.65 -5.50
N PRO A 313 20.97 -5.68 -4.93
CA PRO A 313 22.12 -6.55 -5.28
C PRO A 313 22.21 -7.85 -4.45
N PHE A 314 21.08 -8.38 -3.98
CA PHE A 314 21.00 -9.46 -2.99
C PHE A 314 20.78 -10.85 -3.59
N GLU A 315 20.98 -11.03 -4.90
CA GLU A 315 20.73 -12.31 -5.59
C GLU A 315 21.54 -13.46 -4.98
N SER A 316 22.76 -13.20 -4.49
CA SER A 316 23.63 -14.20 -3.88
C SER A 316 23.11 -14.76 -2.55
N ILE A 317 22.14 -14.09 -1.90
CA ILE A 317 21.50 -14.56 -0.66
C ILE A 317 20.50 -15.69 -0.95
N GLY A 318 20.13 -15.91 -2.21
CA GLY A 318 19.26 -17.02 -2.60
C GLY A 318 17.85 -16.57 -2.93
N LEU A 319 17.46 -16.83 -4.17
CA LEU A 319 16.14 -16.49 -4.70
C LEU A 319 15.26 -17.73 -4.75
N ASN A 320 13.97 -17.54 -4.51
CA ASN A 320 13.00 -18.60 -4.78
C ASN A 320 12.75 -18.70 -6.29
N SER A 321 12.98 -19.88 -6.87
CA SER A 321 12.82 -20.13 -8.30
C SER A 321 11.36 -20.24 -8.76
N SER A 322 10.42 -20.51 -7.86
CA SER A 322 9.01 -20.74 -8.18
C SER A 322 8.17 -19.46 -8.20
N VAL A 323 8.35 -18.59 -7.21
CA VAL A 323 7.55 -17.36 -7.04
C VAL A 323 8.37 -16.07 -7.17
N GLY A 324 9.68 -16.19 -7.40
CA GLY A 324 10.64 -15.08 -7.39
C GLY A 324 10.85 -14.48 -6.00
N GLY A 325 11.71 -13.48 -5.90
CA GLY A 325 12.02 -12.83 -4.62
C GLY A 325 13.05 -13.60 -3.78
N ILE A 326 13.40 -13.05 -2.62
CA ILE A 326 14.40 -13.59 -1.70
C ILE A 326 13.74 -14.70 -0.87
N GLN A 327 14.35 -15.90 -0.89
CA GLN A 327 13.85 -17.03 -0.12
C GLN A 327 14.06 -16.78 1.37
N VAL A 328 12.99 -16.95 2.15
CA VAL A 328 13.06 -16.91 3.62
C VAL A 328 12.33 -18.07 4.27
N ASP A 329 12.62 -18.29 5.54
CA ASP A 329 11.87 -19.21 6.38
C ASP A 329 10.64 -18.55 7.03
N GLY A 330 9.97 -19.29 7.92
CA GLY A 330 8.79 -18.84 8.64
C GLY A 330 9.02 -17.68 9.63
N GLN A 331 10.27 -17.31 9.90
CA GLN A 331 10.67 -16.18 10.75
C GLN A 331 11.30 -15.04 9.92
N PHE A 332 11.20 -15.10 8.59
CA PHE A 332 11.80 -14.18 7.62
C PHE A 332 13.34 -14.19 7.58
N ARG A 333 13.98 -15.25 8.09
CA ARG A 333 15.44 -15.44 7.97
C ARG A 333 15.78 -15.98 6.60
N THR A 334 16.87 -15.50 6.02
CA THR A 334 17.49 -16.11 4.83
C THR A 334 18.38 -17.28 5.24
N ASN A 335 19.00 -17.95 4.28
CA ASN A 335 20.02 -18.98 4.56
C ASN A 335 21.35 -18.38 5.08
N ILE A 336 21.53 -17.05 4.99
CA ILE A 336 22.71 -16.36 5.52
C ILE A 336 22.39 -15.82 6.92
N PRO A 337 23.13 -16.25 7.96
CA PRO A 337 22.90 -15.78 9.33
C PRO A 337 22.95 -14.25 9.44
N GLY A 338 21.99 -13.67 10.16
CA GLY A 338 21.90 -12.22 10.36
C GLY A 338 21.27 -11.45 9.20
N ILE A 339 20.88 -12.11 8.10
CA ILE A 339 20.19 -11.48 6.97
C ILE A 339 18.74 -11.98 6.88
N PHE A 340 17.83 -11.02 6.75
CA PHE A 340 16.38 -11.21 6.70
C PHE A 340 15.80 -10.51 5.46
N ALA A 341 14.61 -10.90 5.03
CA ALA A 341 13.87 -10.17 3.99
C ALA A 341 12.37 -10.11 4.31
N ILE A 342 11.72 -8.97 4.08
CA ILE A 342 10.31 -8.72 4.46
C ILE A 342 9.53 -7.97 3.36
N GLY A 343 8.19 -8.07 3.40
CA GLY A 343 7.30 -7.42 2.44
C GLY A 343 7.37 -8.04 1.04
N ASP A 344 7.02 -7.26 0.01
CA ASP A 344 6.80 -7.77 -1.35
C ASP A 344 7.99 -8.54 -1.98
N VAL A 345 9.21 -8.34 -1.47
CA VAL A 345 10.42 -9.00 -1.97
C VAL A 345 10.60 -10.42 -1.40
N ALA A 346 9.97 -10.74 -0.28
CA ALA A 346 10.16 -11.99 0.44
C ALA A 346 9.28 -13.13 -0.11
N ALA A 347 9.90 -14.25 -0.43
CA ALA A 347 9.23 -15.51 -0.71
C ALA A 347 9.23 -16.37 0.57
N PHE A 348 8.07 -16.53 1.19
CA PHE A 348 7.91 -17.12 2.52
C PHE A 348 6.98 -18.33 2.50
N PRO A 349 7.10 -19.25 3.47
CA PRO A 349 6.16 -20.35 3.63
C PRO A 349 4.79 -19.83 4.11
N LEU A 350 3.79 -19.91 3.23
CA LEU A 350 2.39 -19.64 3.55
C LEU A 350 1.77 -20.88 4.19
N LYS A 351 1.98 -21.01 5.51
CA LYS A 351 1.65 -22.20 6.30
C LYS A 351 0.23 -22.72 6.09
N MET A 352 -0.76 -21.84 6.04
CA MET A 352 -2.18 -22.20 5.91
C MET A 352 -2.48 -23.05 4.66
N TYR A 353 -1.74 -22.83 3.57
CA TYR A 353 -1.93 -23.54 2.30
C TYR A 353 -0.76 -24.45 1.95
N ASN A 354 0.16 -24.68 2.90
CA ASN A 354 1.35 -25.52 2.73
C ASN A 354 2.11 -25.26 1.41
N ARG A 355 2.26 -23.97 1.04
CA ARG A 355 2.95 -23.54 -0.18
C ARG A 355 3.89 -22.39 0.11
N VAL A 356 4.87 -22.16 -0.76
CA VAL A 356 5.64 -20.91 -0.75
C VAL A 356 4.85 -19.86 -1.52
N ALA A 357 4.81 -18.63 -0.98
CA ALA A 357 4.15 -17.51 -1.63
C ALA A 357 5.01 -16.25 -1.55
N ARG A 358 4.74 -15.33 -2.48
CA ARG A 358 5.19 -13.94 -2.43
C ARG A 358 3.95 -13.08 -2.52
N VAL A 359 3.76 -12.18 -1.56
CA VAL A 359 2.51 -11.42 -1.42
C VAL A 359 2.79 -9.93 -1.57
N GLU A 360 2.16 -9.31 -2.56
CA GLU A 360 2.29 -7.88 -2.89
C GLU A 360 1.13 -7.10 -2.25
N HIS A 361 1.11 -7.00 -0.92
CA HIS A 361 0.00 -6.37 -0.20
C HIS A 361 0.46 -5.62 1.05
N VAL A 362 -0.20 -4.49 1.33
CA VAL A 362 0.17 -3.62 2.45
C VAL A 362 0.01 -4.30 3.81
N ASP A 363 -1.01 -5.14 4.00
CA ASP A 363 -1.17 -5.89 5.25
C ASP A 363 -0.01 -6.88 5.45
N HIS A 364 0.42 -7.57 4.39
CA HIS A 364 1.60 -8.42 4.45
C HIS A 364 2.86 -7.60 4.77
N ALA A 365 3.06 -6.46 4.13
CA ALA A 365 4.20 -5.57 4.38
C ALA A 365 4.28 -5.15 5.86
N ARG A 366 3.14 -4.80 6.47
CA ARG A 366 3.03 -4.43 7.89
C ARG A 366 3.29 -5.62 8.83
N ARG A 367 2.62 -6.74 8.59
CA ARG A 367 2.66 -7.92 9.46
C ARG A 367 4.01 -8.63 9.40
N SER A 368 4.60 -8.77 8.21
CA SER A 368 5.93 -9.39 8.05
C SER A 368 7.01 -8.56 8.74
N ALA A 369 6.95 -7.23 8.63
CA ALA A 369 7.87 -6.33 9.32
C ALA A 369 7.85 -6.53 10.84
N LYS A 370 6.65 -6.49 11.45
CA LYS A 370 6.48 -6.74 12.88
C LYS A 370 6.99 -8.12 13.28
N HIS A 371 6.61 -9.16 12.53
CA HIS A 371 6.98 -10.54 12.82
C HIS A 371 8.49 -10.79 12.74
N CYS A 372 9.16 -10.26 11.72
CA CYS A 372 10.60 -10.36 11.53
C CYS A 372 11.34 -9.69 12.68
N VAL A 373 10.98 -8.45 13.05
CA VAL A 373 11.66 -7.74 14.14
C VAL A 373 11.44 -8.46 15.49
N GLN A 374 10.23 -8.95 15.75
CA GLN A 374 9.98 -9.78 16.95
C GLN A 374 10.83 -11.06 16.95
N SER A 375 10.99 -11.71 15.80
CA SER A 375 11.81 -12.92 15.66
C SER A 375 13.30 -12.66 15.81
N LEU A 376 13.76 -11.49 15.37
CA LEU A 376 15.14 -11.06 15.54
C LEU A 376 15.47 -10.72 17.00
N LEU A 377 14.53 -10.07 17.71
CA LEU A 377 14.78 -9.57 19.06
C LEU A 377 14.42 -10.57 20.18
N THR A 378 13.69 -11.63 19.87
CA THR A 378 13.21 -12.59 20.88
C THR A 378 13.54 -14.03 20.48
N ALA A 379 13.88 -14.87 21.47
CA ALA A 379 14.33 -16.24 21.24
C ALA A 379 13.21 -17.22 20.80
N HIS A 380 11.93 -16.84 20.94
CA HIS A 380 10.78 -17.72 20.74
C HIS A 380 9.66 -17.03 19.95
N THR A 381 9.76 -17.07 18.61
CA THR A 381 8.64 -16.70 17.74
C THR A 381 8.13 -17.91 16.98
N ALA A 382 6.81 -18.08 16.97
CA ALA A 382 6.16 -19.07 16.11
C ALA A 382 6.38 -18.72 14.63
N THR A 383 6.11 -19.67 13.74
CA THR A 383 6.05 -19.42 12.30
C THR A 383 5.02 -18.32 11.97
N TYR A 384 5.36 -17.46 11.01
CA TYR A 384 4.49 -16.42 10.49
C TYR A 384 3.12 -16.95 10.07
N ASP A 385 2.08 -16.50 10.77
CA ASP A 385 0.70 -16.80 10.47
C ASP A 385 0.09 -15.67 9.62
N TYR A 386 -0.23 -16.00 8.38
CA TYR A 386 -0.77 -15.08 7.39
C TYR A 386 -2.00 -15.67 6.71
N LEU A 387 -3.11 -14.93 6.78
CA LEU A 387 -4.29 -15.14 5.96
C LEU A 387 -4.21 -14.17 4.78
N PRO A 388 -4.09 -14.65 3.54
CA PRO A 388 -4.11 -13.78 2.38
C PRO A 388 -5.38 -12.94 2.33
N SER A 389 -5.19 -11.66 2.03
CA SER A 389 -6.26 -10.71 1.87
C SER A 389 -5.89 -9.69 0.83
N PHE A 390 -6.92 -9.08 0.25
CA PHE A 390 -6.77 -7.96 -0.65
C PHE A 390 -7.95 -7.02 -0.49
N TYR A 391 -7.75 -5.75 -0.82
CA TYR A 391 -8.82 -4.78 -0.92
C TYR A 391 -8.51 -3.80 -2.03
N SER A 392 -9.56 -3.19 -2.57
CA SER A 392 -9.40 -1.97 -3.35
C SER A 392 -10.60 -1.06 -3.12
N ARG A 393 -10.40 0.20 -3.46
CA ARG A 393 -11.39 1.26 -3.37
C ARG A 393 -11.21 2.20 -4.54
N VAL A 394 -12.31 2.49 -5.23
CA VAL A 394 -12.33 3.27 -6.46
C VAL A 394 -13.47 4.27 -6.43
N PHE A 395 -13.32 5.35 -7.19
CA PHE A 395 -14.28 6.46 -7.23
C PHE A 395 -14.53 7.13 -5.87
N GLU A 396 -13.57 7.13 -4.93
CA GLU A 396 -13.79 7.71 -3.58
C GLU A 396 -13.74 9.27 -3.53
N TYR A 397 -13.66 9.96 -4.67
CA TYR A 397 -13.57 11.42 -4.74
C TYR A 397 -14.93 12.12 -4.51
N GLU A 398 -14.87 13.39 -4.13
CA GLU A 398 -16.08 14.20 -3.90
C GLU A 398 -16.88 14.42 -5.20
N GLY A 399 -18.15 14.00 -5.21
CA GLY A 399 -19.03 14.09 -6.38
C GLY A 399 -18.98 12.87 -7.31
N SER A 400 -18.32 11.78 -6.92
CA SER A 400 -18.47 10.47 -7.58
C SER A 400 -19.93 10.00 -7.55
N GLN A 401 -20.41 9.35 -8.63
CA GLN A 401 -21.75 8.77 -8.68
C GLN A 401 -21.93 7.63 -7.66
N ARG A 402 -20.95 6.73 -7.57
CA ARG A 402 -20.93 5.60 -6.63
C ARG A 402 -19.50 5.36 -6.14
N LYS A 403 -19.32 5.32 -4.82
CA LYS A 403 -18.06 4.94 -4.19
C LYS A 403 -18.06 3.43 -4.03
N VAL A 404 -16.99 2.76 -4.47
CA VAL A 404 -16.91 1.30 -4.42
C VAL A 404 -15.71 0.89 -3.59
N TRP A 405 -15.93 -0.03 -2.67
CA TRP A 405 -14.90 -0.66 -1.88
C TRP A 405 -15.22 -2.12 -1.67
N TRP A 406 -14.19 -2.95 -1.64
CA TRP A 406 -14.37 -4.37 -1.43
C TRP A 406 -13.19 -4.95 -0.68
N GLN A 407 -13.42 -6.10 -0.05
CA GLN A 407 -12.40 -6.91 0.59
C GLN A 407 -12.52 -8.35 0.15
N PHE A 408 -11.37 -9.00 -0.01
CA PHE A 408 -11.25 -10.42 -0.23
C PHE A 408 -10.37 -11.04 0.85
N PHE A 409 -10.74 -12.22 1.33
CA PHE A 409 -9.92 -13.03 2.22
C PHE A 409 -9.93 -14.50 1.76
N GLY A 410 -8.77 -15.15 1.87
CA GLY A 410 -8.62 -16.58 1.63
C GLY A 410 -7.95 -16.92 0.28
N ASP A 411 -8.36 -18.03 -0.34
CA ASP A 411 -7.87 -18.53 -1.62
C ASP A 411 -9.01 -18.58 -2.63
N ASN A 412 -8.73 -18.25 -3.89
CA ASN A 412 -9.72 -18.14 -4.95
C ASN A 412 -9.76 -19.40 -5.84
N VAL A 413 -9.97 -20.56 -5.19
CA VAL A 413 -9.96 -21.89 -5.83
C VAL A 413 -11.32 -22.58 -5.72
N GLY A 414 -11.59 -23.50 -6.64
CA GLY A 414 -12.83 -24.27 -6.66
C GLY A 414 -13.98 -23.58 -7.39
N GLU A 415 -15.21 -24.01 -7.09
CA GLU A 415 -16.43 -23.42 -7.65
C GLU A 415 -16.79 -22.10 -6.98
N THR A 416 -17.51 -21.24 -7.69
CA THR A 416 -17.90 -19.92 -7.18
C THR A 416 -19.42 -19.79 -7.07
N VAL A 417 -19.90 -19.33 -5.92
CA VAL A 417 -21.29 -18.88 -5.74
C VAL A 417 -21.27 -17.38 -5.56
N GLU A 418 -21.96 -16.67 -6.45
CA GLU A 418 -22.08 -15.22 -6.41
C GLU A 418 -23.51 -14.83 -6.04
N ILE A 419 -23.65 -13.97 -5.03
CA ILE A 419 -24.95 -13.52 -4.50
C ILE A 419 -24.98 -11.99 -4.51
N GLY A 420 -26.14 -11.44 -4.87
CA GLY A 420 -26.33 -10.00 -5.00
C GLY A 420 -26.13 -9.48 -6.43
N ASN A 421 -26.62 -8.27 -6.65
CA ASN A 421 -26.74 -7.63 -7.95
C ASN A 421 -25.74 -6.46 -8.13
N PHE A 422 -24.64 -6.45 -7.37
CA PHE A 422 -23.61 -5.42 -7.34
C PHE A 422 -24.02 -4.11 -6.68
N ASP A 423 -25.21 -3.58 -6.98
CA ASP A 423 -25.76 -2.37 -6.34
C ASP A 423 -27.07 -2.68 -5.59
N PRO A 424 -27.08 -2.66 -4.24
CA PRO A 424 -26.05 -2.03 -3.38
C PRO A 424 -24.84 -2.93 -3.07
N LYS A 425 -24.91 -4.25 -3.27
CA LYS A 425 -23.90 -5.19 -2.77
C LYS A 425 -23.74 -6.44 -3.65
N VAL A 426 -22.55 -7.03 -3.63
CA VAL A 426 -22.29 -8.38 -4.14
C VAL A 426 -21.30 -9.11 -3.24
N ALA A 427 -21.50 -10.41 -3.08
CA ALA A 427 -20.54 -11.32 -2.47
C ALA A 427 -20.24 -12.50 -3.41
N THR A 428 -19.00 -12.94 -3.40
CA THR A 428 -18.57 -14.15 -4.12
C THR A 428 -17.87 -15.08 -3.14
N PHE A 429 -18.30 -16.34 -3.13
CA PHE A 429 -17.78 -17.40 -2.26
C PHE A 429 -17.05 -18.43 -3.13
N TRP A 430 -15.79 -18.70 -2.81
CA TRP A 430 -15.00 -19.77 -3.44
C TRP A 430 -15.06 -21.01 -2.58
N ILE A 431 -15.49 -22.12 -3.16
CA ILE A 431 -15.77 -23.37 -2.46
C ILE A 431 -15.00 -24.49 -3.15
N ASP A 432 -14.18 -25.20 -2.38
CA ASP A 432 -13.44 -26.35 -2.88
C ASP A 432 -13.60 -27.50 -1.90
N SER A 433 -13.90 -28.69 -2.45
CA SER A 433 -14.17 -29.89 -1.67
C SER A 433 -15.22 -29.66 -0.56
N GLY A 434 -16.28 -28.90 -0.87
CA GLY A 434 -17.38 -28.58 0.04
C GLY A 434 -17.04 -27.60 1.17
N LYS A 435 -15.84 -26.99 1.16
CA LYS A 435 -15.39 -26.02 2.17
C LYS A 435 -15.21 -24.63 1.57
N LEU A 436 -15.57 -23.60 2.32
CA LEU A 436 -15.23 -22.22 1.94
C LEU A 436 -13.72 -22.05 1.91
N LYS A 437 -13.17 -21.54 0.81
CA LYS A 437 -11.74 -21.23 0.67
C LYS A 437 -11.47 -19.75 0.62
N GLY A 438 -12.37 -18.98 0.03
CA GLY A 438 -12.24 -17.56 -0.11
C GLY A 438 -13.58 -16.86 -0.16
N ILE A 439 -13.60 -15.60 0.22
CA ILE A 439 -14.79 -14.76 0.23
C ILE A 439 -14.44 -13.34 -0.19
N PHE A 440 -15.20 -12.84 -1.15
CA PHE A 440 -15.17 -11.45 -1.62
C PHE A 440 -16.47 -10.77 -1.18
N LEU A 441 -16.36 -9.54 -0.69
CA LEU A 441 -17.50 -8.70 -0.36
C LEU A 441 -17.23 -7.28 -0.84
N GLU A 442 -18.13 -6.75 -1.66
CA GLU A 442 -18.21 -5.35 -2.05
C GLU A 442 -19.22 -4.63 -1.16
N SER A 443 -19.04 -3.34 -0.88
CA SER A 443 -19.97 -2.49 -0.09
C SER A 443 -20.41 -3.07 1.25
N GLY A 444 -19.56 -3.90 1.88
CA GLY A 444 -19.82 -4.50 3.18
C GLY A 444 -19.86 -3.50 4.33
N SER A 445 -20.66 -3.79 5.36
CA SER A 445 -20.64 -3.09 6.65
C SER A 445 -19.37 -3.41 7.44
N PRO A 446 -19.02 -2.61 8.46
CA PRO A 446 -17.91 -2.93 9.37
C PRO A 446 -18.01 -4.32 10.00
N GLU A 447 -19.20 -4.75 10.41
CA GLU A 447 -19.47 -6.05 11.02
C GLU A 447 -19.27 -7.19 10.02
N GLU A 448 -19.76 -7.03 8.78
CA GLU A 448 -19.58 -8.00 7.72
C GLU A 448 -18.09 -8.17 7.39
N PHE A 449 -17.34 -7.07 7.25
CA PHE A 449 -15.89 -7.17 7.03
C PHE A 449 -15.13 -7.80 8.19
N GLN A 450 -15.62 -7.72 9.42
CA GLN A 450 -15.05 -8.45 10.56
C GLN A 450 -15.35 -9.95 10.52
N LEU A 451 -16.40 -10.37 9.81
CA LEU A 451 -16.77 -11.78 9.64
C LEU A 451 -15.90 -12.47 8.60
N LEU A 452 -15.61 -11.82 7.47
CA LEU A 452 -14.84 -12.38 6.35
C LEU A 452 -13.55 -13.13 6.75
N PRO A 453 -12.62 -12.53 7.52
CA PRO A 453 -11.38 -13.22 7.90
C PRO A 453 -11.63 -14.43 8.81
N LYS A 454 -12.71 -14.45 9.59
CA LYS A 454 -13.08 -15.61 10.44
C LYS A 454 -13.52 -16.78 9.56
N LEU A 455 -14.35 -16.51 8.57
CA LEU A 455 -14.82 -17.48 7.58
C LEU A 455 -13.67 -18.05 6.75
N ALA A 456 -12.86 -17.17 6.13
CA ALA A 456 -11.75 -17.59 5.29
C ALA A 456 -10.70 -18.40 6.06
N ARG A 457 -10.49 -18.10 7.36
CA ARG A 457 -9.52 -18.79 8.21
C ARG A 457 -9.98 -20.17 8.66
N SER A 458 -11.24 -20.31 9.04
CA SER A 458 -11.81 -21.60 9.50
C SER A 458 -12.08 -22.56 8.35
N GLN A 459 -12.37 -22.03 7.15
CA GLN A 459 -12.76 -22.82 5.99
C GLN A 459 -13.91 -23.80 6.30
N PRO A 460 -15.04 -23.31 6.83
CA PRO A 460 -16.11 -24.18 7.29
C PRO A 460 -16.75 -24.92 6.11
N PRO A 461 -17.35 -26.09 6.36
CA PRO A 461 -18.18 -26.75 5.35
C PRO A 461 -19.38 -25.87 4.97
N ILE A 462 -19.68 -25.78 3.68
CA ILE A 462 -20.78 -24.95 3.14
C ILE A 462 -21.72 -25.83 2.31
N ASP A 463 -23.01 -25.72 2.59
CA ASP A 463 -24.06 -26.26 1.74
C ASP A 463 -24.29 -25.30 0.57
N ILE A 464 -23.70 -25.64 -0.59
CA ILE A 464 -23.80 -24.85 -1.83
C ILE A 464 -25.26 -24.66 -2.24
N GLY A 465 -26.10 -25.69 -2.08
CA GLY A 465 -27.51 -25.63 -2.46
C GLY A 465 -28.33 -24.67 -1.61
N LYS A 466 -27.99 -24.52 -0.31
CA LYS A 466 -28.55 -23.46 0.53
C LYS A 466 -28.01 -22.09 0.15
N LEU A 467 -26.70 -21.98 -0.07
CA LEU A 467 -26.06 -20.71 -0.41
C LEU A 467 -26.58 -20.14 -1.73
N GLN A 468 -26.77 -20.98 -2.76
CA GLN A 468 -27.35 -20.59 -4.06
C GLN A 468 -28.81 -20.13 -3.99
N LYS A 469 -29.53 -20.52 -2.93
CA LYS A 469 -30.92 -20.11 -2.70
C LYS A 469 -31.04 -18.83 -1.87
N ALA A 470 -29.92 -18.30 -1.36
CA ALA A 470 -29.92 -17.05 -0.62
C ALA A 470 -30.47 -15.92 -1.48
N SER A 471 -31.46 -15.20 -0.95
CA SER A 471 -32.13 -14.09 -1.62
C SER A 471 -31.37 -12.77 -1.52
N SER A 472 -30.42 -12.67 -0.59
CA SER A 472 -29.58 -11.49 -0.37
C SER A 472 -28.16 -11.85 0.06
N VAL A 473 -27.27 -10.86 0.03
CA VAL A 473 -25.89 -11.00 0.52
C VAL A 473 -25.89 -11.25 2.03
N GLU A 474 -26.76 -10.58 2.77
CA GLU A 474 -26.91 -10.74 4.21
C GLU A 474 -27.31 -12.19 4.56
N GLU A 475 -28.30 -12.75 3.88
CA GLU A 475 -28.72 -14.14 4.06
C GLU A 475 -27.58 -15.12 3.72
N ALA A 476 -26.83 -14.86 2.65
CA ALA A 476 -25.68 -15.69 2.28
C ALA A 476 -24.56 -15.66 3.34
N LEU A 477 -24.30 -14.47 3.92
CA LEU A 477 -23.34 -14.31 5.02
C LEU A 477 -23.82 -15.00 6.30
N GLU A 478 -25.12 -14.95 6.62
CA GLU A 478 -25.70 -15.66 7.75
C GLU A 478 -25.59 -17.19 7.60
N ILE A 479 -25.84 -17.72 6.40
CA ILE A 479 -25.64 -19.14 6.07
C ILE A 479 -24.17 -19.53 6.32
N ALA A 480 -23.24 -18.75 5.78
CA ALA A 480 -21.81 -19.00 5.95
C ALA A 480 -21.37 -18.89 7.43
N GLN A 481 -21.88 -17.88 8.16
CA GLN A 481 -21.59 -17.67 9.57
C GLN A 481 -22.13 -18.82 10.44
N SER A 482 -23.32 -19.35 10.11
CA SER A 482 -23.90 -20.48 10.83
C SER A 482 -23.05 -21.75 10.71
N SER A 483 -22.37 -21.94 9.58
CA SER A 483 -21.43 -23.05 9.39
C SER A 483 -20.21 -23.00 10.32
N LEU A 484 -19.84 -21.82 10.84
CA LEU A 484 -18.76 -21.72 11.84
C LEU A 484 -19.09 -22.43 13.16
N GLN A 485 -20.38 -22.45 13.54
CA GLN A 485 -20.82 -22.98 14.83
C GLN A 485 -20.93 -24.51 14.84
N VAL A 486 -21.06 -25.13 13.66
CA VAL A 486 -21.13 -26.59 13.51
C VAL A 486 -19.78 -27.22 13.83
N GLU A 487 -18.68 -26.55 13.50
CA GLU A 487 -17.31 -27.01 13.75
C GLU A 487 -16.89 -26.90 15.24
N ALA A 488 -17.55 -26.05 16.04
CA ALA A 488 -17.26 -25.91 17.47
C ALA A 488 -17.94 -26.98 18.36
N LYS A 489 -18.81 -27.82 17.77
CA LYS A 489 -19.57 -28.88 18.47
C LYS A 489 -19.14 -30.30 18.12
N VAL A 490 -18.15 -30.45 17.23
CA VAL A 490 -17.51 -31.72 16.85
C VAL A 490 -16.08 -31.67 17.33
#